data_AF-A0A4R1N8B4-F1
#
_entry.id   AF-A0A4R1N8B4-F1
#
_cell.length_a   1.000
_cell.length_b   1.000
_cell.length_c   1.000
_cell.angle_alpha   90.00
_cell.angle_beta   90.00
_cell.angle_gamma   90.00
#
_symmetry.space_group_name_H-M   'P 1'
#
loop_
_entity.id
_entity.type
_entity.pdbx_description
1 polymer ?
#
loop_
_entity_poly.entity_id
_entity_poly.type
_entity_poly.pdbx_seq_one_letter_code
_entity_poly.pdbx_strand_id
1 'polypeptide(L)'
;MFKRLISGAVLFGMAAAAPPVSAQGLHCADRNRVVERLANKYSEVLTAGGLQGATTNQTTLVEVWASEKTGTFTVILTNPQGVSCIVAAGTDWRQGQLLQSDAIKPGEVPL
;
A
#
# COMPACT_ATOMS: atom_id res chain seq x y z
N MET A 1 -27.22 -54.32 -8.99
CA MET A 1 -26.07 -54.04 -8.10
C MET A 1 -25.50 -52.61 -8.24
N PHE A 2 -26.21 -51.64 -8.84
CA PHE A 2 -25.72 -50.25 -8.99
C PHE A 2 -26.34 -49.23 -8.01
N LYS A 3 -27.23 -49.68 -7.12
CA LYS A 3 -28.04 -48.80 -6.26
C LYS A 3 -27.32 -48.30 -5.00
N ARG A 4 -26.10 -48.79 -4.74
CA ARG A 4 -25.26 -48.39 -3.59
C ARG A 4 -24.20 -47.34 -3.94
N LEU A 5 -24.02 -47.02 -5.22
CA LEU A 5 -23.01 -46.06 -5.67
C LEU A 5 -23.52 -44.60 -5.73
N ILE A 6 -24.83 -44.37 -5.57
CA ILE A 6 -25.42 -43.02 -5.69
C ILE A 6 -25.42 -42.26 -4.33
N SER A 7 -25.31 -42.94 -3.19
CA SER A 7 -25.30 -42.26 -1.88
C SER A 7 -23.97 -41.63 -1.47
N GLY A 8 -22.84 -41.99 -2.10
CA GLY A 8 -21.53 -41.46 -1.72
C GLY A 8 -21.18 -40.10 -2.33
N ALA A 9 -21.79 -39.75 -3.47
CA ALA A 9 -21.41 -38.57 -4.24
C ALA A 9 -22.05 -37.25 -3.76
N VAL A 10 -23.14 -37.31 -2.99
CA VAL A 10 -23.88 -36.10 -2.58
C VAL A 10 -23.26 -35.43 -1.34
N LEU A 11 -22.51 -36.16 -0.51
CA LEU A 11 -21.93 -35.62 0.73
C LEU A 11 -20.62 -34.86 0.54
N PHE A 12 -19.98 -34.91 -0.64
CA PHE A 12 -18.71 -34.21 -0.89
C PHE A 12 -18.87 -32.89 -1.66
N GLY A 13 -20.08 -32.57 -2.13
CA GLY A 13 -20.35 -31.37 -2.95
C GLY A 13 -20.45 -30.06 -2.18
N MET A 14 -20.48 -30.08 -0.83
CA MET A 14 -20.84 -28.91 -0.02
C MET A 14 -19.67 -28.26 0.73
N ALA A 15 -18.43 -28.67 0.46
CA ALA A 15 -17.24 -28.17 1.16
C ALA A 15 -16.48 -27.04 0.42
N ALA A 16 -16.97 -26.54 -0.72
CA ALA A 16 -16.26 -25.58 -1.56
C ALA A 16 -16.76 -24.12 -1.47
N ALA A 17 -17.51 -23.76 -0.42
CA ALA A 17 -17.78 -22.36 -0.11
C ALA A 17 -16.65 -21.80 0.77
N ALA A 18 -15.48 -21.56 0.17
CA ALA A 18 -14.47 -20.73 0.85
C ALA A 18 -15.11 -19.35 1.11
N PRO A 19 -15.08 -18.82 2.34
CA PRO A 19 -15.53 -17.46 2.58
C PRO A 19 -14.70 -16.52 1.69
N PRO A 20 -15.30 -15.44 1.16
CA PRO A 20 -14.52 -14.43 0.46
C PRO A 20 -13.41 -13.98 1.40
N VAL A 21 -12.17 -14.27 1.03
CA VAL A 21 -11.01 -13.66 1.67
C VAL A 21 -11.13 -12.17 1.34
N SER A 22 -11.66 -11.39 2.28
CA SER A 22 -11.53 -9.95 2.21
C SER A 22 -10.04 -9.68 2.21
N ALA A 23 -9.50 -9.28 1.05
CA ALA A 23 -8.20 -8.64 0.99
C ALA A 23 -8.18 -7.63 2.13
N GLN A 24 -7.16 -7.72 2.97
CA GLN A 24 -6.90 -6.91 4.14
C GLN A 24 -6.96 -5.47 3.66
N GLY A 25 -8.15 -4.89 3.79
CA GLY A 25 -8.55 -3.77 2.96
C GLY A 25 -7.56 -2.65 3.17
N LEU A 26 -7.00 -2.14 2.08
CA LEU A 26 -6.29 -0.88 2.11
C LEU A 26 -7.12 0.10 2.93
N HIS A 27 -6.52 0.64 4.00
CA HIS A 27 -7.21 1.56 4.89
C HIS A 27 -7.37 2.89 4.15
N CYS A 28 -8.51 3.03 3.46
CA CYS A 28 -8.82 4.18 2.61
C CYS A 28 -9.81 5.12 3.28
N ALA A 29 -9.62 6.42 3.11
CA ALA A 29 -10.55 7.46 3.53
C ALA A 29 -10.38 8.71 2.65
N ASP A 30 -11.22 9.73 2.87
CA ASP A 30 -11.00 11.06 2.31
C ASP A 30 -9.59 11.57 2.66
N ARG A 31 -8.87 12.10 1.68
CA ARG A 31 -7.47 12.54 1.85
C ARG A 31 -7.31 13.52 3.00
N ASN A 32 -8.23 14.47 3.16
CA ASN A 32 -8.10 15.48 4.22
C ASN A 32 -8.15 14.83 5.60
N ARG A 33 -8.99 13.80 5.78
CA ARG A 33 -9.07 13.04 7.04
C ARG A 33 -7.79 12.25 7.31
N VAL A 34 -7.19 11.67 6.27
CA VAL A 34 -5.93 10.95 6.41
C VAL A 34 -4.82 11.92 6.80
N VAL A 35 -4.63 12.99 6.02
CA VAL A 35 -3.60 14.01 6.25
C VAL A 35 -3.75 14.69 7.61
N GLU A 36 -4.96 15.07 8.00
CA GLU A 36 -5.25 15.64 9.33
C GLU A 36 -4.80 14.69 10.44
N ARG A 37 -5.06 13.39 10.29
CA ARG A 37 -4.64 12.38 11.27
C ARG A 37 -3.12 12.20 11.28
N LEU A 38 -2.47 12.15 10.12
CA LEU A 38 -1.01 12.05 10.02
C LEU A 38 -0.32 13.23 10.71
N ALA A 39 -0.77 14.45 10.41
CA ALA A 39 -0.25 15.67 11.02
C ALA A 39 -0.51 15.71 12.54
N ASN A 40 -1.75 15.54 12.97
CA ASN A 40 -2.12 15.80 14.37
C ASN A 40 -1.73 14.67 15.32
N LYS A 41 -1.85 13.41 14.89
CA LYS A 41 -1.60 12.25 15.75
C LYS A 41 -0.16 11.76 15.70
N TYR A 42 0.45 11.78 14.52
CA TYR A 42 1.77 11.21 14.30
C TYR A 42 2.86 12.28 14.13
N SER A 43 2.48 13.57 14.08
CA SER A 43 3.41 14.67 13.75
C SER A 43 4.10 14.48 12.41
N GLU A 44 3.47 13.71 11.50
CA GLU A 44 4.03 13.43 10.18
C GLU A 44 3.73 14.57 9.21
N VAL A 45 4.75 14.96 8.45
CA VAL A 45 4.68 15.96 7.40
C VAL A 45 4.98 15.32 6.05
N LEU A 46 4.51 15.92 4.96
CA LEU A 46 4.79 15.44 3.61
C LEU A 46 6.29 15.61 3.31
N THR A 47 6.98 14.49 3.08
CA THR A 47 8.43 14.44 2.87
C THR A 47 8.79 14.20 1.40
N ALA A 48 7.98 13.43 0.68
CA ALA A 48 8.16 13.18 -0.75
C ALA A 48 6.83 12.82 -1.42
N GLY A 49 6.77 12.93 -2.75
CA GLY A 49 5.62 12.47 -3.52
C GLY A 49 5.82 12.56 -5.02
N GLY A 50 4.89 11.97 -5.78
CA GLY A 50 4.94 11.95 -7.24
C GLY A 50 3.72 11.27 -7.86
N LEU A 51 3.49 11.52 -9.15
CA LEU A 51 2.41 10.87 -9.90
C LEU A 51 2.85 9.50 -10.42
N GLN A 52 2.06 8.48 -10.12
CA GLN A 52 2.12 7.15 -10.70
C GLN A 52 0.97 7.03 -11.70
N GLY A 53 1.26 6.81 -12.98
CA GLY A 53 0.18 6.72 -13.99
C GLY A 53 0.61 6.60 -15.45
N ALA A 54 1.90 6.72 -15.77
CA ALA A 54 2.37 6.61 -17.14
C ALA A 54 2.17 5.22 -17.79
N THR A 55 1.94 4.17 -16.99
CA THR A 55 1.89 2.77 -17.46
C THR A 55 0.57 2.04 -17.18
N THR A 56 -0.31 2.56 -16.32
CA THR A 56 -1.45 1.79 -15.74
C THR A 56 -2.84 2.35 -16.06
N ASN A 57 -2.98 3.37 -16.92
CA ASN A 57 -4.25 4.07 -17.20
C ASN A 57 -4.95 4.67 -15.96
N GLN A 58 -4.30 4.64 -14.79
CA GLN A 58 -4.81 5.11 -13.51
C GLN A 58 -3.78 6.07 -12.95
N THR A 59 -4.09 7.37 -12.99
CA THR A 59 -3.23 8.39 -12.36
C THR A 59 -3.51 8.39 -10.87
N THR A 60 -2.49 8.12 -10.08
CA THR A 60 -2.52 8.14 -8.62
C THR A 60 -1.35 8.99 -8.13
N LEU A 61 -1.56 9.70 -7.03
CA LEU A 61 -0.51 10.46 -6.35
C LEU A 61 0.05 9.57 -5.24
N VAL A 62 1.34 9.28 -5.31
CA VAL A 62 2.11 8.64 -4.25
C VAL A 62 2.59 9.73 -3.30
N GLU A 63 2.38 9.57 -2.01
CA GLU A 63 2.83 10.51 -0.99
C GLU A 63 3.53 9.76 0.15
N VAL A 64 4.69 10.25 0.57
CA VAL A 64 5.45 9.76 1.72
C VAL A 64 5.39 10.82 2.81
N TRP A 65 4.84 10.45 3.95
CA TRP A 65 4.70 11.27 5.13
C TRP A 65 5.63 10.73 6.20
N ALA A 66 6.33 11.61 6.91
CA ALA A 66 7.23 11.19 7.96
C ALA A 66 7.40 12.22 9.06
N SER A 67 7.85 11.77 10.21
CA SER A 67 8.12 12.58 11.39
C SER A 67 9.50 12.23 11.93
N GLU A 68 10.44 13.16 11.84
CA GLU A 68 11.75 13.00 12.48
C GLU A 68 11.64 13.00 14.01
N LYS A 69 10.59 13.64 14.55
CA LYS A 69 10.34 13.73 15.99
C LYS A 69 9.93 12.39 16.60
N THR A 70 9.04 11.67 15.93
CA THR A 70 8.50 10.38 16.41
C THR A 70 9.16 9.18 15.74
N GLY A 71 9.94 9.41 14.68
CA GLY A 71 10.51 8.36 13.84
C GLY A 71 9.48 7.59 13.03
N THR A 72 8.25 8.08 12.88
CA THR A 72 7.19 7.37 12.15
C THR A 72 7.16 7.78 10.67
N PHE A 73 6.64 6.87 9.85
CA PHE A 73 6.33 7.16 8.45
C PHE A 73 5.04 6.49 8.00
N THR A 74 4.40 7.11 7.00
CA THR A 74 3.23 6.59 6.31
C THR A 74 3.36 6.86 4.81
N VAL A 75 3.08 5.85 3.99
CA VAL A 75 2.97 5.99 2.53
C VAL A 75 1.50 5.84 2.15
N ILE A 76 0.97 6.82 1.42
CA ILE A 76 -0.40 6.83 0.93
C ILE A 76 -0.45 6.92 -0.60
N LEU A 77 -1.47 6.29 -1.18
CA LEU A 77 -1.85 6.49 -2.58
C LEU A 77 -3.17 7.24 -2.64
N THR A 78 -3.17 8.37 -3.34
CA THR A 78 -4.34 9.21 -3.52
C THR A 78 -4.83 9.14 -4.97
N ASN A 79 -6.10 8.81 -5.16
CA ASN A 79 -6.71 8.83 -6.50
C ASN A 79 -7.27 10.23 -6.85
N PRO A 80 -7.64 10.48 -8.12
CA PRO A 80 -8.17 11.78 -8.56
C PRO A 80 -9.52 12.14 -7.91
N GLN A 81 -10.21 11.16 -7.31
CA GLN A 81 -11.44 11.36 -6.56
C GLN A 81 -11.19 11.83 -5.11
N GLY A 82 -9.92 12.00 -4.70
CA GLY A 82 -9.56 12.48 -3.38
C GLY A 82 -9.57 11.40 -2.28
N VAL A 83 -9.65 10.12 -2.65
CA VAL A 83 -9.54 9.01 -1.71
C VAL A 83 -8.07 8.63 -1.57
N SER A 84 -7.58 8.58 -0.33
CA SER A 84 -6.23 8.17 0.02
C SER A 84 -6.24 6.85 0.78
N CYS A 85 -5.39 5.93 0.35
CA CYS A 85 -5.23 4.60 0.94
C CYS A 85 -3.83 4.45 1.54
N ILE A 86 -3.73 4.01 2.79
CA ILE A 86 -2.44 3.70 3.43
C ILE A 86 -1.91 2.39 2.84
N VAL A 87 -0.77 2.45 2.14
CA VAL A 87 -0.10 1.29 1.53
C VAL A 87 1.10 0.78 2.34
N ALA A 88 1.69 1.64 3.17
CA ALA A 88 2.72 1.27 4.13
C ALA A 88 2.72 2.24 5.32
N ALA A 89 3.05 1.76 6.51
CA ALA A 89 3.27 2.60 7.69
C ALA A 89 4.22 1.90 8.67
N GLY A 90 4.98 2.67 9.44
CA GLY A 90 5.92 2.10 10.40
C GLY A 90 6.69 3.13 11.21
N THR A 91 7.78 2.67 11.83
CA THR A 91 8.69 3.43 12.69
C THR A 91 10.10 3.44 12.09
N ASP A 92 11.06 4.00 12.84
CA ASP A 92 12.47 4.04 12.49
C ASP A 92 12.74 4.72 11.15
N TRP A 93 11.96 5.79 10.87
CA TRP A 93 12.15 6.62 9.70
C TRP A 93 13.57 7.22 9.67
N ARG A 94 14.24 7.04 8.54
CA ARG A 94 15.56 7.61 8.27
C ARG A 94 15.48 8.37 6.96
N GLN A 95 15.56 9.69 7.04
CA GLN A 95 15.67 10.49 5.84
C GLN A 95 17.06 10.27 5.22
N GLY A 96 17.06 9.70 4.04
CA GLY A 96 18.29 9.32 3.36
C GLY A 96 19.03 10.53 2.81
N GLN A 97 20.17 10.84 3.41
CA GLN A 97 21.34 11.24 2.63
C GLN A 97 22.07 9.96 2.17
N LEU A 98 21.36 9.08 1.44
CA LEU A 98 21.88 7.78 0.97
C LEU A 98 22.78 7.89 -0.27
N LEU A 99 23.11 9.12 -0.70
CA LEU A 99 24.02 9.41 -1.82
C LEU A 99 25.37 10.03 -1.38
N GLN A 100 25.63 10.17 -0.08
CA GLN A 100 26.98 10.47 0.42
C GLN A 100 27.63 9.21 1.01
N SER A 101 27.84 8.23 0.15
CA SER A 101 28.93 7.27 0.33
C SER A 101 29.35 6.79 -1.05
N ASP A 102 30.23 7.58 -1.67
CA ASP A 102 31.21 7.18 -2.67
C ASP A 102 30.71 6.53 -3.99
N ALA A 103 31.02 7.22 -5.11
CA ALA A 103 31.05 6.72 -6.49
C ALA A 103 29.74 6.57 -7.28
N ILE A 104 29.19 7.70 -7.74
CA ILE A 104 28.65 7.77 -9.11
C ILE A 104 29.54 8.76 -9.86
N LYS A 105 30.46 8.25 -10.69
CA LYS A 105 31.09 9.08 -11.72
C LYS A 105 30.00 9.40 -12.75
N PRO A 106 29.77 10.67 -13.11
CA PRO A 106 28.84 11.01 -14.18
C PRO A 106 29.39 10.43 -15.49
N GLY A 107 28.71 9.42 -16.06
CA GLY A 107 29.07 8.87 -17.38
C GLY A 107 28.83 7.37 -17.60
N GLU A 108 28.54 6.58 -16.57
CA GLU A 108 28.30 5.13 -16.76
C GLU A 108 26.79 4.84 -16.70
N VAL A 109 26.18 4.73 -17.88
CA VAL A 109 24.85 4.14 -18.07
C VAL A 109 25.06 2.63 -18.15
N PRO A 110 24.50 1.81 -17.24
CA PRO A 110 24.56 0.37 -17.39
C PRO A 110 23.69 -0.04 -18.58
N LEU A 111 24.29 -0.77 -19.53
CA LEU A 111 23.57 -1.47 -20.60
C LEU A 111 22.65 -2.57 -20.05
#